data_AF-X1E2S4-F1
#
_entry.id   AF-X1E2S4-F1
#
_cell.length_a   1.000
_cell.length_b   1.000
_cell.length_c   1.000
_cell.angle_alpha   90.00
_cell.angle_beta   90.00
_cell.angle_gamma   90.00
#
_symmetry.space_group_name_H-M   'P 1'
#
loop_
_entity.id
_entity.type
_entity.pdbx_description
1 polymer ?
#
loop_
_entity_poly.entity_id
_entity_poly.type
_entity_poly.pdbx_seq_one_letter_code
_entity_poly.pdbx_strand_id
1 'polypeptide(L)'
;DGIDLMSKEMLNMPEGASLNAMLTINGYAYMSASYTPRQWWLLVTHMLPSFPRMLREGVPYWQDVAHPHYIEVTSRWRERNINNLSAGELWSGVHEVLGAFARHLGALMASTMGPSAGSETLFTNVYKKLVCKDGDPSASTFLMGFDNIPLKSEKALFDLAAWCREQAPLAAHLVNTPSEQLVDELIQKNAPDSVEQLIWDEWQQRFREYLNQYGYSIYDMDFARPLPLDEPEPMLEMLKLFINGQGKSPYERQQSFTTKREQAEE
;
A
#
# COMPACT_ATOMS: atom_id res chain seq x y z
N ASP A 1 2.68 -3.41 -22.71
CA ASP A 1 2.86 -2.89 -21.34
C ASP A 1 1.65 -2.13 -20.84
N GLY A 2 1.41 -2.14 -19.52
CA GLY A 2 0.27 -1.46 -18.89
C GLY A 2 0.21 0.05 -19.15
N ILE A 3 1.35 0.70 -19.38
CA ILE A 3 1.44 2.12 -19.77
C ILE A 3 0.84 2.36 -21.16
N ASP A 4 1.01 1.42 -22.09
CA ASP A 4 0.51 1.53 -23.46
C ASP A 4 -1.01 1.29 -23.50
N LEU A 5 -1.49 0.33 -22.70
CA LEU A 5 -2.91 0.09 -22.48
C LEU A 5 -3.60 1.31 -21.85
N MET A 6 -2.97 1.92 -20.85
CA MET A 6 -3.44 3.16 -20.21
C MET A 6 -3.46 4.35 -21.19
N SER A 7 -2.40 4.51 -22.00
CA SER A 7 -2.34 5.58 -23.01
C SER A 7 -3.44 5.43 -24.07
N LYS A 8 -3.82 4.19 -24.39
CA LYS A 8 -4.93 3.89 -25.29
C LYS A 8 -6.29 4.13 -24.62
N GLU A 9 -6.51 3.57 -23.44
CA GLU A 9 -7.83 3.55 -22.79
C GLU A 9 -8.19 4.89 -22.11
N MET A 10 -7.23 5.56 -21.45
CA MET A 10 -7.50 6.80 -20.72
C MET A 10 -7.22 8.06 -21.54
N LEU A 11 -6.23 8.03 -22.44
CA LEU A 11 -5.78 9.21 -23.19
C LEU A 11 -6.22 9.21 -24.66
N ASN A 12 -6.95 8.16 -25.09
CA ASN A 12 -7.43 7.96 -26.47
C ASN A 12 -6.32 8.17 -27.51
N MET A 13 -5.10 7.72 -27.19
CA MET A 13 -3.96 7.85 -28.10
C MET A 13 -4.05 6.82 -29.25
N PRO A 14 -3.59 7.19 -30.46
CA PRO A 14 -3.57 6.26 -31.60
C PRO A 14 -2.63 5.07 -31.36
N GLU A 15 -2.97 3.91 -31.93
CA GLU A 15 -2.16 2.69 -31.83
C GLU A 15 -0.73 2.93 -32.38
N GLY A 16 0.28 2.56 -31.60
CA GLY A 16 1.69 2.83 -31.94
C GLY A 16 2.21 4.20 -31.50
N ALA A 17 1.41 5.04 -30.85
CA ALA A 17 1.87 6.23 -30.13
C ALA A 17 2.52 5.88 -28.78
N SER A 18 3.14 4.71 -28.69
CA SER A 18 3.80 4.26 -27.48
C SER A 18 4.82 5.33 -27.07
N LEU A 19 4.73 5.78 -25.83
CA LEU A 19 5.67 6.75 -25.30
C LEU A 19 7.10 6.18 -25.20
N ASN A 20 7.33 4.91 -25.59
CA ASN A 20 8.60 4.17 -25.45
C ASN A 20 9.26 4.52 -24.12
N ALA A 21 8.42 4.55 -23.08
CA ALA A 21 8.79 5.13 -21.82
C ALA A 21 9.70 4.19 -21.05
N MET A 22 9.82 2.91 -21.43
CA MET A 22 10.65 1.93 -20.74
C MET A 22 11.79 1.44 -21.63
N LEU A 23 13.02 1.54 -21.13
CA LEU A 23 14.24 1.09 -21.77
C LEU A 23 14.90 0.06 -20.85
N THR A 24 15.15 -1.14 -21.36
CA THR A 24 15.80 -2.18 -20.57
C THR A 24 17.31 -2.07 -20.69
N ILE A 25 18.00 -1.82 -19.58
CA ILE A 25 19.47 -1.83 -19.49
C ILE A 25 19.86 -2.90 -18.47
N ASN A 26 20.69 -3.87 -18.89
CA ASN A 26 21.16 -4.97 -18.02
C ASN A 26 20.03 -5.75 -17.30
N GLY A 27 18.88 -5.92 -17.95
CA GLY A 27 17.72 -6.62 -17.37
C GLY A 27 16.85 -5.77 -16.44
N TYR A 28 17.23 -4.51 -16.18
CA TYR A 28 16.42 -3.56 -15.40
C TYR A 28 15.65 -2.64 -16.35
N ALA A 29 14.37 -2.40 -16.05
CA ALA A 29 13.55 -1.45 -16.77
C ALA A 29 13.78 -0.03 -16.23
N TYR A 30 14.23 0.87 -17.11
CA TYR A 30 14.41 2.29 -16.82
C TYR A 30 13.35 3.11 -17.52
N MET A 31 12.77 4.09 -16.82
CA MET A 31 11.86 5.00 -17.48
C MET A 31 12.65 6.11 -18.19
N SER A 32 12.50 6.25 -19.52
CA SER A 32 13.06 7.37 -20.28
C SER A 32 12.00 8.46 -20.49
N ALA A 33 12.36 9.70 -20.18
CA ALA A 33 11.51 10.88 -20.38
C ALA A 33 11.96 11.72 -21.60
N SER A 34 12.53 11.06 -22.62
CA SER A 34 12.91 11.72 -23.87
C SER A 34 11.76 11.65 -24.86
N TYR A 35 11.01 12.74 -24.97
CA TYR A 35 9.91 12.86 -25.94
C TYR A 35 10.37 13.58 -27.20
N THR A 36 10.05 13.03 -28.37
CA THR A 36 10.20 13.73 -29.64
C THR A 36 9.23 14.92 -29.74
N PRO A 37 9.50 15.94 -30.58
CA PRO A 37 8.57 17.05 -30.78
C PRO A 37 7.16 16.62 -31.19
N ARG A 38 7.04 15.52 -31.95
CA ARG A 38 5.75 14.92 -32.32
C ARG A 38 5.02 14.31 -31.12
N GLN A 39 5.73 13.60 -30.24
CA GLN A 39 5.15 13.07 -29.00
C GLN A 39 4.74 14.20 -28.05
N TRP A 40 5.55 15.26 -27.93
CA TRP A 40 5.17 16.48 -27.20
C TRP A 40 3.88 17.09 -27.74
N TRP A 41 3.76 17.21 -29.05
CA TRP A 41 2.54 17.72 -29.68
C TRP A 41 1.33 16.82 -29.39
N LEU A 42 1.48 15.50 -29.47
CA LEU A 42 0.41 14.54 -29.15
C LEU A 42 0.01 14.61 -27.66
N LEU A 43 0.99 14.70 -26.76
CA LEU A 43 0.74 14.89 -25.33
C LEU A 43 -0.05 16.19 -25.10
N VAL A 44 0.37 17.32 -25.69
CA VAL A 44 -0.34 18.59 -25.51
C VAL A 44 -1.75 18.52 -26.12
N THR A 45 -1.92 17.95 -27.31
CA THR A 45 -3.20 17.95 -28.02
C THR A 45 -4.21 16.91 -27.53
N HIS A 46 -3.76 15.79 -26.95
CA HIS A 46 -4.65 14.73 -26.46
C HIS A 46 -4.75 14.69 -24.93
N MET A 47 -3.65 14.98 -24.21
CA MET A 47 -3.63 14.90 -22.76
C MET A 47 -4.30 16.12 -22.11
N LEU A 48 -4.06 17.35 -22.59
CA LEU A 48 -4.72 18.54 -22.01
C LEU A 48 -6.25 18.48 -22.11
N PRO A 49 -6.86 18.17 -23.27
CA PRO A 49 -8.32 18.09 -23.36
C PRO A 49 -8.91 16.94 -22.56
N SER A 50 -8.16 15.84 -22.41
CA SER A 50 -8.60 14.67 -21.62
C SER A 50 -8.38 14.86 -20.12
N PHE A 51 -7.61 15.87 -19.70
CA PHE A 51 -7.24 16.08 -18.30
C PHE A 51 -8.44 16.23 -17.35
N PRO A 52 -9.48 17.05 -17.66
CA PRO A 52 -10.65 17.17 -16.77
C PRO A 52 -11.41 15.85 -16.63
N ARG A 53 -11.50 15.08 -17.72
CA ARG A 53 -12.12 13.76 -17.72
C ARG A 53 -11.30 12.78 -16.87
N MET A 54 -9.98 12.78 -17.03
CA MET A 54 -9.06 11.94 -16.26
C MET A 54 -9.11 12.25 -14.76
N LEU A 55 -9.21 13.52 -14.37
CA LEU A 55 -9.41 13.92 -12.96
C LEU A 55 -10.72 13.37 -12.40
N ARG A 56 -11.80 13.37 -13.20
CA ARG A 56 -13.13 12.93 -12.77
C ARG A 56 -13.30 11.41 -12.78
N GLU A 57 -12.77 10.75 -13.80
CA GLU A 57 -12.99 9.32 -14.07
C GLU A 57 -11.81 8.45 -13.65
N GLY A 58 -10.66 9.01 -13.30
CA GLY A 58 -9.49 8.26 -12.85
C GLY A 58 -9.80 7.39 -11.63
N VAL A 59 -10.22 8.01 -10.51
CA VAL A 59 -10.53 7.27 -9.28
C VAL A 59 -11.63 6.21 -9.52
N PRO A 60 -12.78 6.54 -10.14
CA PRO A 60 -13.78 5.53 -10.51
C PRO A 60 -13.22 4.40 -11.39
N TYR A 61 -12.41 4.71 -12.39
CA TYR A 61 -11.80 3.68 -13.25
C TYR A 61 -10.92 2.72 -12.44
N TRP A 62 -10.10 3.23 -11.52
CA TRP A 62 -9.32 2.37 -10.64
C TRP A 62 -10.22 1.53 -9.72
N GLN A 63 -11.23 2.13 -9.08
CA GLN A 63 -12.13 1.47 -8.13
C GLN A 63 -13.02 0.40 -8.79
N ASP A 64 -13.58 0.69 -9.96
CA ASP A 64 -14.63 -0.11 -10.58
C ASP A 64 -14.11 -1.06 -11.67
N VAL A 65 -12.91 -0.81 -12.22
CA VAL A 65 -12.36 -1.59 -13.33
C VAL A 65 -11.02 -2.22 -12.98
N ALA A 66 -10.00 -1.40 -12.69
CA ALA A 66 -8.63 -1.91 -12.56
C ALA A 66 -8.40 -2.70 -11.26
N HIS A 67 -9.00 -2.28 -10.15
CA HIS A 67 -8.91 -2.98 -8.86
C HIS A 67 -9.68 -4.30 -8.85
N PRO A 68 -10.97 -4.36 -9.26
CA PRO A 68 -11.72 -5.61 -9.27
C PRO A 68 -11.10 -6.66 -10.19
N HIS A 69 -10.60 -6.26 -11.37
CA HIS A 69 -9.91 -7.17 -12.28
C HIS A 69 -8.65 -7.79 -11.63
N TYR A 70 -7.87 -6.99 -10.90
CA TYR A 70 -6.70 -7.51 -10.17
C TYR A 70 -7.08 -8.50 -9.08
N ILE A 71 -8.13 -8.19 -8.30
CA ILE A 71 -8.67 -9.08 -7.28
C ILE A 71 -9.19 -10.39 -7.90
N GLU A 72 -9.89 -10.32 -9.02
CA GLU A 72 -10.40 -11.50 -9.72
C GLU A 72 -9.25 -12.44 -10.15
N VAL A 73 -8.23 -11.89 -10.83
CA VAL A 73 -7.08 -12.67 -11.31
C VAL A 73 -6.32 -13.29 -10.14
N THR A 74 -6.01 -12.51 -9.10
CA THR A 74 -5.25 -13.00 -7.95
C THR A 74 -6.03 -14.03 -7.13
N SER A 75 -7.33 -13.85 -6.93
CA SER A 75 -8.18 -14.82 -6.21
C SER A 75 -8.22 -16.17 -6.92
N ARG A 76 -8.39 -16.16 -8.24
CA ARG A 76 -8.39 -17.39 -9.05
C ARG A 76 -7.09 -18.16 -8.95
N TRP A 77 -5.94 -17.48 -8.89
CA TRP A 77 -4.65 -18.13 -8.73
C TRP A 77 -4.39 -18.57 -7.29
N ARG A 78 -4.89 -17.83 -6.30
CA ARG A 78 -4.79 -18.17 -4.87
C ARG A 78 -5.52 -19.46 -4.52
N GLU A 79 -6.65 -19.75 -5.18
CA GLU A 79 -7.42 -20.99 -4.95
C GLU A 79 -6.75 -22.25 -5.53
N ARG A 80 -5.76 -22.10 -6.41
CA ARG A 80 -5.08 -23.23 -7.04
C ARG A 80 -3.98 -23.79 -6.14
N ASN A 81 -3.89 -25.11 -6.06
CA ASN A 81 -2.75 -25.77 -5.43
C ASN A 81 -1.55 -25.74 -6.39
N ILE A 82 -0.59 -24.87 -6.11
CA ILE A 82 0.63 -24.65 -6.90
C ILE A 82 1.43 -25.95 -7.09
N ASN A 83 1.41 -26.87 -6.11
CA ASN A 83 2.15 -28.13 -6.16
C ASN A 83 1.62 -29.11 -7.23
N ASN A 84 0.39 -28.90 -7.71
CA ASN A 84 -0.24 -29.78 -8.71
C ASN A 84 -0.17 -29.21 -10.14
N LEU A 85 0.42 -28.01 -10.32
CA LEU A 85 0.50 -27.36 -11.62
C LEU A 85 1.75 -27.80 -12.37
N SER A 86 1.61 -27.97 -13.68
CA SER A 86 2.76 -28.18 -14.57
C SER A 86 3.61 -26.91 -14.68
N ALA A 87 4.88 -27.06 -15.09
CA ALA A 87 5.77 -25.91 -15.31
C ALA A 87 5.19 -24.89 -16.32
N GLY A 88 4.48 -25.36 -17.35
CA GLY A 88 3.81 -24.48 -18.32
C GLY A 88 2.65 -23.69 -17.71
N GLU A 89 1.86 -24.31 -16.84
CA GLU A 89 0.78 -23.64 -16.12
C GLU A 89 1.30 -22.62 -15.11
N LEU A 90 2.39 -22.95 -14.40
CA LEU A 90 3.06 -22.03 -13.48
C LEU A 90 3.57 -20.80 -14.24
N TRP A 91 4.28 -21.01 -15.36
CA TRP A 91 4.79 -19.92 -16.19
C TRP A 91 3.67 -19.01 -16.72
N SER A 92 2.59 -19.62 -17.23
CA SER A 92 1.42 -18.86 -17.68
C SER A 92 0.78 -18.07 -16.54
N GLY A 93 0.70 -18.63 -15.34
CA GLY A 93 0.14 -17.96 -14.17
C GLY A 93 0.97 -16.77 -13.70
N VAL A 94 2.29 -16.93 -13.64
CA VAL A 94 3.21 -15.83 -13.32
C VAL A 94 3.02 -14.67 -14.30
N HIS A 95 2.96 -14.95 -15.60
CA HIS A 95 2.72 -13.90 -16.61
C HIS A 95 1.37 -13.22 -16.46
N GLU A 96 0.31 -13.99 -16.20
CA GLU A 96 -1.03 -13.43 -16.05
C GLU A 96 -1.14 -12.54 -14.80
N VAL A 97 -0.65 -13.02 -13.66
CA VAL A 97 -0.64 -12.26 -12.39
C VAL A 97 0.23 -11.02 -12.51
N LEU A 98 1.42 -11.12 -13.12
CA LEU A 98 2.29 -9.97 -13.34
C LEU A 98 1.65 -8.94 -14.29
N GLY A 99 0.97 -9.40 -15.33
CA GLY A 99 0.22 -8.53 -16.23
C GLY A 99 -0.93 -7.81 -15.53
N ALA A 100 -1.69 -8.52 -14.69
CA ALA A 100 -2.75 -7.93 -13.87
C ALA A 100 -2.19 -6.92 -12.85
N PHE A 101 -1.08 -7.24 -12.18
CA PHE A 101 -0.36 -6.32 -11.31
C PHE A 101 0.08 -5.06 -12.05
N ALA A 102 0.75 -5.20 -13.21
CA ALA A 102 1.23 -4.07 -13.99
C ALA A 102 0.08 -3.16 -14.46
N ARG A 103 -1.06 -3.75 -14.86
CA ARG A 103 -2.28 -3.01 -15.19
C ARG A 103 -2.83 -2.29 -13.96
N HIS A 104 -2.90 -2.96 -12.83
CA HIS A 104 -3.40 -2.38 -11.57
C HIS A 104 -2.54 -1.21 -11.10
N LEU A 105 -1.22 -1.39 -11.04
CA LEU A 105 -0.26 -0.37 -10.64
C LEU A 105 -0.26 0.80 -11.62
N GLY A 106 -0.25 0.53 -12.93
CA GLY A 106 -0.34 1.56 -13.96
C GLY A 106 -1.61 2.39 -13.84
N ALA A 107 -2.76 1.73 -13.68
CA ALA A 107 -4.04 2.41 -13.45
C ALA A 107 -4.03 3.22 -12.15
N LEU A 108 -3.47 2.70 -11.06
CA LEU A 108 -3.35 3.43 -9.79
C LEU A 108 -2.52 4.69 -9.97
N MET A 109 -1.29 4.59 -10.50
CA MET A 109 -0.40 5.74 -10.72
C MET A 109 -1.06 6.80 -11.61
N ALA A 110 -1.69 6.38 -12.70
CA ALA A 110 -2.41 7.25 -13.61
C ALA A 110 -3.59 7.99 -12.98
N SER A 111 -4.39 7.21 -12.25
CA SER A 111 -5.72 7.62 -11.78
C SER A 111 -5.69 8.37 -10.47
N THR A 112 -4.64 8.22 -9.67
CA THR A 112 -4.54 8.83 -8.35
C THR A 112 -3.37 9.81 -8.26
N MET A 113 -2.16 9.45 -8.71
CA MET A 113 -0.97 10.27 -8.47
C MET A 113 -1.02 11.61 -9.21
N GLY A 114 -1.36 11.60 -10.51
CA GLY A 114 -1.52 12.82 -11.30
C GLY A 114 -2.62 13.74 -10.75
N PRO A 115 -3.86 13.22 -10.55
CA PRO A 115 -4.95 13.99 -9.97
C PRO A 115 -4.65 14.52 -8.56
N SER A 116 -4.03 13.74 -7.68
CA SER A 116 -3.65 14.17 -6.33
C SER A 116 -2.60 15.28 -6.35
N ALA A 117 -1.53 15.16 -7.15
CA ALA A 117 -0.52 16.20 -7.26
C ALA A 117 -1.09 17.50 -7.86
N GLY A 118 -1.95 17.37 -8.88
CA GLY A 118 -2.62 18.51 -9.51
C GLY A 118 -3.60 19.22 -8.57
N SER A 119 -4.43 18.46 -7.85
CA SER A 119 -5.41 19.00 -6.90
C SER A 119 -4.74 19.63 -5.68
N GLU A 120 -3.69 19.01 -5.14
CA GLU A 120 -2.88 19.59 -4.05
C GLU A 120 -2.21 20.90 -4.48
N THR A 121 -1.64 20.94 -5.69
CA THR A 121 -1.03 22.17 -6.24
C THR A 121 -2.08 23.27 -6.43
N LEU A 122 -3.24 22.94 -7.00
CA LEU A 122 -4.34 23.88 -7.18
C LEU A 122 -4.83 24.42 -5.83
N PHE A 123 -5.11 23.52 -4.87
CA PHE A 123 -5.54 23.88 -3.52
C PHE A 123 -4.51 24.78 -2.84
N THR A 124 -3.24 24.40 -2.86
CA THR A 124 -2.14 25.17 -2.27
C THR A 124 -2.07 26.58 -2.85
N ASN A 125 -2.19 26.72 -4.17
CA ASN A 125 -2.15 28.02 -4.84
C ASN A 125 -3.36 28.89 -4.50
N VAL A 126 -4.56 28.31 -4.47
CA VAL A 126 -5.79 29.01 -4.09
C VAL A 126 -5.70 29.47 -2.64
N TYR A 127 -5.32 28.57 -1.73
CA TYR A 127 -5.16 28.87 -0.31
C TYR A 127 -4.16 30.00 -0.08
N LYS A 128 -2.94 29.88 -0.64
CA LYS A 128 -1.87 30.89 -0.46
C LYS A 128 -2.23 32.26 -1.03
N LYS A 129 -2.98 32.32 -2.14
CA LYS A 129 -3.27 33.59 -2.82
C LYS A 129 -4.54 34.28 -2.31
N LEU A 130 -5.53 33.53 -1.84
CA LEU A 130 -6.87 34.06 -1.57
C LEU A 130 -7.27 34.01 -0.09
N VAL A 131 -6.68 33.12 0.72
CA VAL A 131 -7.15 32.84 2.07
C VAL A 131 -6.07 33.07 3.12
N CYS A 132 -4.86 32.55 2.88
CA CYS A 132 -3.74 32.52 3.82
C CYS A 132 -3.31 33.93 4.25
N LYS A 133 -3.16 34.13 5.56
CA LYS A 133 -2.61 35.32 6.22
C LYS A 133 -1.30 35.01 6.93
N ASP A 134 -0.61 36.04 7.38
CA ASP A 134 0.60 35.88 8.19
C ASP A 134 0.30 35.16 9.51
N GLY A 135 0.94 34.02 9.72
CA GLY A 135 0.74 33.16 10.91
C GLY A 135 -0.13 31.94 10.66
N ASP A 136 -0.79 31.85 9.50
CA ASP A 136 -1.62 30.70 9.14
C ASP A 136 -0.78 29.45 8.81
N PRO A 137 -1.33 28.24 9.01
CA PRO A 137 -0.63 26.98 8.74
C PRO A 137 -0.38 26.76 7.24
N SER A 138 0.55 25.86 6.91
CA SER A 138 0.77 25.46 5.51
C SER A 138 -0.44 24.70 4.94
N ALA A 139 -0.68 24.82 3.63
CA ALA A 139 -1.75 24.11 2.92
C ALA A 139 -1.76 22.58 3.18
N SER A 140 -0.59 21.97 3.35
CA SER A 140 -0.46 20.54 3.67
C SER A 140 -1.14 20.14 4.99
N THR A 141 -1.32 21.06 5.94
CA THR A 141 -2.04 20.80 7.20
C THR A 141 -3.47 20.34 6.95
N PHE A 142 -4.13 20.87 5.91
CA PHE A 142 -5.48 20.48 5.52
C PHE A 142 -5.57 19.10 4.87
N LEU A 143 -4.45 18.54 4.43
CA LEU A 143 -4.38 17.26 3.72
C LEU A 143 -3.95 16.10 4.63
N MET A 144 -3.72 16.37 5.92
CA MET A 144 -3.24 15.39 6.91
C MET A 144 -4.36 14.92 7.85
N GLY A 145 -4.13 13.79 8.53
CA GLY A 145 -5.05 13.25 9.55
C GLY A 145 -6.06 12.22 9.03
N PHE A 146 -6.15 12.00 7.73
CA PHE A 146 -7.03 10.98 7.15
C PHE A 146 -6.53 9.55 7.39
N ASP A 147 -7.46 8.60 7.45
CA ASP A 147 -7.14 7.18 7.53
C ASP A 147 -6.52 6.65 6.23
N ASN A 148 -5.56 5.76 6.37
CA ASN A 148 -4.92 5.05 5.26
C ASN A 148 -4.54 3.63 5.70
N ILE A 149 -4.24 2.74 4.75
CA ILE A 149 -3.93 1.32 5.04
C ILE A 149 -2.71 1.19 5.98
N PRO A 150 -1.57 1.88 5.76
CA PRO A 150 -0.44 1.82 6.68
C PRO A 150 -0.80 2.22 8.11
N LEU A 151 -1.57 3.30 8.29
CA LEU A 151 -2.00 3.74 9.62
C LEU A 151 -2.95 2.73 10.27
N LYS A 152 -3.85 2.10 9.51
CA LYS A 152 -4.72 1.03 10.03
C LYS A 152 -3.93 -0.19 10.48
N SER A 153 -2.89 -0.58 9.74
CA SER A 153 -1.96 -1.64 10.15
C SER A 153 -1.29 -1.30 11.47
N GLU A 154 -0.72 -0.10 11.59
CA GLU A 154 -0.03 0.32 12.81
C GLU A 154 -0.97 0.38 14.02
N LYS A 155 -2.20 0.89 13.85
CA LYS A 155 -3.24 0.88 14.88
C LYS A 155 -3.60 -0.55 15.32
N ALA A 156 -3.85 -1.46 14.36
CA ALA A 156 -4.20 -2.84 14.68
C ALA A 156 -3.10 -3.54 15.48
N LEU A 157 -1.83 -3.31 15.13
CA LEU A 157 -0.69 -3.87 15.88
C LEU A 157 -0.55 -3.21 17.27
N PHE A 158 -0.80 -1.90 17.37
CA PHE A 158 -0.79 -1.17 18.64
C PHE A 158 -1.91 -1.66 19.59
N ASP A 159 -3.10 -1.92 19.07
CA ASP A 159 -4.23 -2.46 19.82
C ASP A 159 -3.95 -3.89 20.30
N LEU A 160 -3.32 -4.72 19.46
CA LEU A 160 -2.85 -6.04 19.86
C LEU A 160 -1.82 -5.93 20.99
N ALA A 161 -0.87 -5.01 20.90
CA ALA A 161 0.09 -4.76 21.97
C ALA A 161 -0.59 -4.31 23.27
N ALA A 162 -1.62 -3.48 23.17
CA ALA A 162 -2.40 -3.03 24.32
C ALA A 162 -3.08 -4.20 25.03
N TRP A 163 -3.73 -5.08 24.27
CA TRP A 163 -4.31 -6.30 24.80
C TRP A 163 -3.25 -7.22 25.43
N CYS A 164 -2.07 -7.38 24.81
CA CYS A 164 -0.98 -8.17 25.39
C CYS A 164 -0.53 -7.63 26.75
N ARG A 165 -0.48 -6.30 26.94
CA ARG A 165 -0.07 -5.69 28.22
C ARG A 165 -1.03 -5.98 29.37
N GLU A 166 -2.30 -6.23 29.07
CA GLU A 166 -3.29 -6.64 30.09
C GLU A 166 -3.03 -8.07 30.60
N GLN A 167 -2.30 -8.87 29.82
CA GLN A 167 -1.93 -10.25 30.12
C GLN A 167 -0.46 -10.33 30.54
N ALA A 168 -0.16 -10.02 31.81
CA ALA A 168 1.21 -9.89 32.32
C ALA A 168 2.14 -11.08 31.98
N PRO A 169 1.73 -12.37 32.10
CA PRO A 169 2.60 -13.49 31.75
C PRO A 169 2.90 -13.57 30.24
N LEU A 170 1.91 -13.27 29.39
CA LEU A 170 2.08 -13.21 27.94
C LEU A 170 3.02 -12.08 27.54
N ALA A 171 2.79 -10.86 28.04
CA ALA A 171 3.65 -9.71 27.75
C ALA A 171 5.11 -9.99 28.12
N ALA A 172 5.35 -10.58 29.30
CA ALA A 172 6.68 -10.96 29.74
C ALA A 172 7.32 -12.02 28.82
N HIS A 173 6.56 -13.04 28.40
CA HIS A 173 7.06 -14.06 27.47
C HIS A 173 7.41 -13.46 26.11
N LEU A 174 6.52 -12.68 25.52
CA LEU A 174 6.72 -12.06 24.20
C LEU A 174 7.91 -11.10 24.16
N VAL A 175 8.12 -10.31 25.22
CA VAL A 175 9.22 -9.35 25.26
C VAL A 175 10.58 -10.02 25.47
N ASN A 176 10.64 -11.07 26.29
CA ASN A 176 11.91 -11.71 26.66
C ASN A 176 12.34 -12.80 25.67
N THR A 177 11.44 -13.28 24.82
CA THR A 177 11.73 -14.33 23.84
C THR A 177 12.22 -13.72 22.52
N PRO A 178 13.33 -14.20 21.92
CA PRO A 178 13.78 -13.79 20.59
C PRO A 178 12.68 -13.98 19.52
N SER A 179 12.57 -13.08 18.54
CA SER A 179 11.50 -13.16 17.54
C SER A 179 11.55 -14.43 16.68
N GLU A 180 12.74 -14.93 16.36
CA GLU A 180 12.92 -16.21 15.66
C GLU A 180 12.23 -17.36 16.42
N GLN A 181 12.40 -17.42 17.74
CA GLN A 181 11.76 -18.43 18.58
C GLN A 181 10.24 -18.22 18.65
N LEU A 182 9.77 -16.98 18.70
CA LEU A 182 8.33 -16.68 18.65
C LEU A 182 7.69 -17.09 17.33
N VAL A 183 8.42 -17.04 16.21
CA VAL A 183 7.95 -17.53 14.91
C VAL A 183 7.73 -19.05 14.95
N ASP A 184 8.66 -19.78 15.53
CA ASP A 184 8.51 -21.23 15.74
C ASP A 184 7.32 -21.53 16.67
N GLU A 185 7.19 -20.79 17.78
CA GLU A 185 6.10 -20.95 18.74
C GLU A 185 4.73 -20.56 18.17
N LEU A 186 4.68 -19.61 17.21
CA LEU A 186 3.45 -19.28 16.48
C LEU A 186 2.91 -20.48 15.69
N ILE A 187 3.75 -21.44 15.28
CA ILE A 187 3.31 -22.64 14.56
C ILE A 187 2.90 -23.75 15.55
N GLN A 188 3.48 -23.74 16.74
CA GLN A 188 3.20 -24.73 17.78
C GLN A 188 1.82 -24.52 18.42
N LYS A 189 1.22 -25.63 18.86
CA LYS A 189 -0.10 -25.60 19.53
C LYS A 189 -0.01 -25.37 21.03
N ASN A 190 1.09 -25.74 21.66
CA ASN A 190 1.21 -25.68 23.11
C ASN A 190 1.66 -24.29 23.53
N ALA A 191 1.04 -23.75 24.56
CA ALA A 191 1.49 -22.52 25.19
C ALA A 191 2.81 -22.75 25.96
N PRO A 192 3.65 -21.71 26.09
CA PRO A 192 4.74 -21.69 27.04
C PRO A 192 4.25 -21.94 28.47
N ASP A 193 5.06 -22.58 29.32
CA ASP A 193 4.68 -22.93 30.71
C ASP A 193 4.20 -21.74 31.55
N SER A 194 4.67 -20.53 31.22
CA SER A 194 4.33 -19.28 31.90
C SER A 194 3.01 -18.67 31.45
N VAL A 195 2.40 -19.12 30.35
CA VAL A 195 1.23 -18.51 29.72
C VAL A 195 0.06 -19.50 29.71
N GLU A 196 -1.13 -19.03 30.07
CA GLU A 196 -2.33 -19.86 29.97
C GLU A 196 -2.65 -20.19 28.51
N GLN A 197 -3.01 -21.45 28.24
CA GLN A 197 -3.29 -21.94 26.88
C GLN A 197 -4.34 -21.11 26.13
N LEU A 198 -5.42 -20.71 26.82
CA LEU A 198 -6.50 -19.93 26.20
C LEU A 198 -6.00 -18.55 25.73
N ILE A 199 -5.16 -17.90 26.55
CA ILE A 199 -4.57 -16.59 26.24
C ILE A 199 -3.59 -16.72 25.06
N TRP A 200 -2.81 -17.79 25.07
CA TRP A 200 -1.87 -18.08 23.98
C TRP A 200 -2.60 -18.30 22.64
N ASP A 201 -3.64 -19.12 22.62
CA ASP A 201 -4.44 -19.39 21.43
C ASP A 201 -5.09 -18.10 20.89
N GLU A 202 -5.62 -17.25 21.78
CA GLU A 202 -6.20 -15.96 21.40
C GLU A 202 -5.14 -15.01 20.81
N TRP A 203 -3.95 -14.94 21.41
CA TRP A 203 -2.85 -14.14 20.86
C TRP A 203 -2.46 -14.62 19.45
N GLN A 204 -2.25 -15.94 19.29
CA GLN A 204 -1.91 -16.53 18.00
C GLN A 204 -2.97 -16.23 16.95
N GLN A 205 -4.25 -16.34 17.30
CA GLN A 205 -5.35 -16.01 16.40
C GLN A 205 -5.30 -14.54 15.98
N ARG A 206 -5.23 -13.61 16.93
CA ARG A 206 -5.21 -12.16 16.66
C ARG A 206 -4.00 -11.76 15.81
N PHE A 207 -2.82 -12.33 16.09
CA PHE A 207 -1.62 -12.05 15.31
C PHE A 207 -1.70 -12.61 13.89
N ARG A 208 -2.23 -13.83 13.70
CA ARG A 208 -2.49 -14.38 12.35
C ARG A 208 -3.51 -13.55 11.58
N GLU A 209 -4.56 -13.07 12.23
CA GLU A 209 -5.55 -12.17 11.62
C GLU A 209 -4.89 -10.86 11.16
N TYR A 210 -4.02 -10.28 11.99
CA TYR A 210 -3.22 -9.11 11.62
C TYR A 210 -2.35 -9.38 10.37
N LEU A 211 -1.59 -10.48 10.36
CA LEU A 211 -0.75 -10.85 9.21
C LEU A 211 -1.59 -11.11 7.96
N ASN A 212 -2.73 -11.78 8.09
CA ASN A 212 -3.63 -12.05 6.97
C ASN A 212 -4.23 -10.77 6.38
N GLN A 213 -4.36 -9.70 7.16
CA GLN A 213 -4.94 -8.44 6.71
C GLN A 213 -3.87 -7.45 6.18
N TYR A 214 -2.70 -7.40 6.83
CA TYR A 214 -1.68 -6.37 6.58
C TYR A 214 -0.30 -6.89 6.18
N GLY A 215 -0.10 -8.22 6.24
CA GLY A 215 1.17 -8.88 5.98
C GLY A 215 1.61 -8.91 4.52
N TYR A 216 0.84 -8.35 3.57
CA TYR A 216 1.23 -8.22 2.16
C TYR A 216 1.99 -6.92 1.85
N SER A 217 2.43 -6.21 2.89
CA SER A 217 3.14 -4.94 2.72
C SER A 217 4.53 -5.17 2.13
N ILE A 218 4.76 -4.64 0.92
CA ILE A 218 6.07 -4.62 0.26
C ILE A 218 6.58 -3.18 0.14
N TYR A 219 7.88 -2.99 0.38
CA TYR A 219 8.53 -1.67 0.27
C TYR A 219 9.15 -1.44 -1.11
N ASP A 220 9.45 -2.51 -1.83
CA ASP A 220 9.96 -2.51 -3.19
C ASP A 220 9.16 -3.50 -4.05
N MET A 221 9.28 -3.38 -5.37
CA MET A 221 8.63 -4.30 -6.33
C MET A 221 9.45 -5.59 -6.53
N ASP A 222 10.20 -6.01 -5.50
CA ASP A 222 10.98 -7.24 -5.50
C ASP A 222 10.13 -8.39 -4.95
N PHE A 223 9.40 -9.06 -5.84
CA PHE A 223 8.52 -10.18 -5.49
C PHE A 223 9.28 -11.44 -5.02
N ALA A 224 10.62 -11.46 -5.09
CA ALA A 224 11.42 -12.54 -4.54
C ALA A 224 11.67 -12.38 -3.04
N ARG A 225 11.37 -11.21 -2.46
CA ARG A 225 11.51 -11.00 -1.03
C ARG A 225 10.33 -11.58 -0.25
N PRO A 226 10.60 -12.17 0.92
CA PRO A 226 9.56 -12.67 1.79
C PRO A 226 8.67 -11.50 2.27
N LEU A 227 7.38 -11.77 2.38
CA LEU A 227 6.42 -10.82 2.92
C LEU A 227 6.46 -10.88 4.45
N PRO A 228 5.98 -9.84 5.16
CA PRO A 228 5.71 -9.96 6.60
C PRO A 228 4.76 -11.11 6.96
N LEU A 229 3.93 -11.58 6.02
CA LEU A 229 3.12 -12.78 6.18
C LEU A 229 3.96 -14.08 6.24
N ASP A 230 5.07 -14.13 5.51
CA ASP A 230 5.97 -15.29 5.42
C ASP A 230 7.05 -15.24 6.52
N GLU A 231 7.62 -14.05 6.75
CA GLU A 231 8.63 -13.76 7.76
C GLU A 231 8.13 -12.65 8.71
N PRO A 232 7.39 -13.02 9.78
CA PRO A 232 6.71 -12.07 10.66
C PRO A 232 7.61 -11.42 11.72
N GLU A 233 8.90 -11.75 11.75
CA GLU A 233 9.89 -11.24 12.72
C GLU A 233 9.87 -9.71 12.85
N PRO A 234 9.85 -8.92 11.74
CA PRO A 234 9.82 -7.46 11.87
C PRO A 234 8.52 -6.97 12.55
N MET A 235 7.40 -7.66 12.35
CA MET A 235 6.13 -7.32 12.97
C MET A 235 6.10 -7.70 14.45
N LEU A 236 6.74 -8.81 14.82
CA LEU A 236 6.92 -9.22 16.21
C LEU A 236 7.82 -8.24 16.97
N GLU A 237 8.92 -7.78 16.37
CA GLU A 237 9.78 -6.76 16.98
C GLU A 237 9.03 -5.44 17.19
N MET A 238 8.24 -5.00 16.20
CA MET A 238 7.37 -3.83 16.37
C MET A 238 6.32 -4.03 17.47
N LEU A 239 5.72 -5.23 17.57
CA LEU A 239 4.79 -5.57 18.64
C LEU A 239 5.47 -5.46 20.03
N LYS A 240 6.68 -6.00 20.19
CA LYS A 240 7.45 -5.91 21.45
C LYS A 240 7.74 -4.47 21.84
N LEU A 241 8.13 -3.62 20.87
CA LEU A 241 8.34 -2.20 21.11
C LEU A 241 7.09 -1.52 21.66
N PHE A 242 5.90 -1.85 21.12
CA PHE A 242 4.64 -1.34 21.63
C PHE A 242 4.28 -1.92 23.01
N ILE A 243 4.52 -3.20 23.26
CA ILE A 243 4.31 -3.82 24.58
C ILE A 243 5.17 -3.11 25.64
N ASN A 244 6.42 -2.79 25.32
CA ASN A 244 7.34 -2.06 26.20
C ASN A 244 7.04 -0.55 26.33
N GLY A 245 6.03 -0.03 25.62
CA GLY A 245 5.70 1.40 25.62
C GLY A 245 6.76 2.28 24.94
N GLN A 246 7.63 1.70 24.10
CA GLN A 246 8.71 2.41 23.39
C GLN A 246 8.24 3.00 22.05
N GLY A 247 7.04 2.65 21.57
CA GLY A 247 6.44 3.22 20.37
C GLY A 247 5.50 4.40 20.64
N LYS A 248 5.43 5.35 19.72
CA LYS A 248 4.42 6.44 19.76
C LYS A 248 3.05 5.88 19.41
N SER A 249 2.01 6.32 20.10
CA SER A 249 0.63 5.93 19.78
C SER A 249 0.25 6.42 18.37
N PRO A 250 -0.15 5.51 17.45
CA PRO A 250 -0.64 5.91 16.13
C PRO A 250 -1.93 6.74 16.22
N TYR A 251 -2.74 6.50 17.25
CA TYR A 251 -3.94 7.27 17.54
C TYR A 251 -3.61 8.71 17.92
N GLU A 252 -2.68 8.92 18.86
CA GLU A 252 -2.27 10.28 19.27
C GLU A 252 -1.64 11.04 18.10
N ARG A 253 -0.81 10.35 17.31
CA ARG A 253 -0.20 10.94 16.11
C ARG A 253 -1.26 11.38 15.10
N GLN A 254 -2.23 10.54 14.78
CA GLN A 254 -3.33 10.92 13.88
C GLN A 254 -4.20 12.03 14.47
N GLN A 255 -4.54 11.94 15.75
CA GLN A 255 -5.33 12.96 16.45
C GLN A 255 -4.63 14.32 16.38
N SER A 256 -3.31 14.36 16.56
CA SER A 256 -2.54 15.59 16.47
C SER A 256 -2.62 16.25 15.09
N PHE A 257 -2.68 15.46 14.01
CA PHE A 257 -2.87 15.99 12.65
C PHE A 257 -4.32 16.43 12.42
N THR A 258 -5.28 15.67 12.93
CA THR A 258 -6.72 15.96 12.80
C THR A 258 -7.06 17.26 13.51
N THR A 259 -6.64 17.43 14.77
CA THR A 259 -6.86 18.66 15.54
C THR A 259 -6.19 19.86 14.89
N LYS A 260 -4.97 19.72 14.35
CA LYS A 260 -4.33 20.82 13.60
C LYS A 260 -5.09 21.21 12.34
N ARG A 261 -5.70 20.24 11.66
CA ARG A 261 -6.55 20.49 10.48
C ARG A 261 -7.82 21.20 10.88
N GLU A 262 -8.53 20.71 11.89
CA GLU A 262 -9.78 21.32 12.39
C GLU A 262 -9.56 22.76 12.88
N GLN A 263 -8.49 23.00 13.64
CA GLN A 263 -8.09 24.35 14.07
C GLN A 263 -7.73 25.28 12.90
N ALA A 264 -7.31 24.74 11.77
CA ALA A 264 -7.00 25.52 10.58
C ALA A 264 -8.25 25.84 9.75
N GLU A 265 -9.36 25.12 9.98
CA GLU A 265 -10.66 25.33 9.34
C GLU A 265 -11.53 26.38 10.07
N GLU A 266 -11.22 26.66 11.35
CA GLU A 266 -11.85 27.69 12.21
C GLU A 266 -11.32 29.10 11.95
#